data_AF-A0A3D0H1R8-F1
#
_entry.id   AF-A0A3D0H1R8-F1
#
_cell.length_a   1.000
_cell.length_b   1.000
_cell.length_c   1.000
_cell.angle_alpha   90.00
_cell.angle_beta   90.00
_cell.angle_gamma   90.00
#
_symmetry.space_group_name_H-M   'P 1'
#
loop_
_entity.id
_entity.type
_entity.pdbx_description
1 polymer ?
#
loop_
_entity_poly.entity_id
_entity_poly.type
_entity_poly.pdbx_seq_one_letter_code
_entity_poly.pdbx_strand_id
1 'polypeptide(L)'
;GWTVAGASPIPFADGDPVPQPLDEIGIQRLTSNFATAASRAVEAGFRVIELHAAHGYLLHQFLSPLSNQRTDRYGGTLENRMRLTLEVTTALRRVVPEQMPLLVRVSATDWVDGGWDLDQCVELARALRPLGVDLMDVSSGGLVPWAKIPAGPGFQVPFAPAIRSRAQIRTGAVGIITEPHQANGIVTSGAADLVFLGREMLREPYWAIKAEQTLGHEPNWPTQYGYAVRRR
;
A
#
# COMPACT_ATOMS: atom_id res chain seq x y z
N GLY A 1 1.17 -26.94 -7.16
CA GLY A 1 1.77 -25.61 -6.89
C GLY A 1 2.29 -25.02 -8.19
N TRP A 2 2.88 -23.83 -8.12
CA TRP A 2 3.58 -23.18 -9.22
C TRP A 2 4.94 -22.68 -8.72
N THR A 3 5.86 -22.39 -9.63
CA THR A 3 7.14 -21.76 -9.29
C THR A 3 6.89 -20.30 -8.92
N VAL A 4 7.23 -19.92 -7.69
CA VAL A 4 7.16 -18.52 -7.25
C VAL A 4 8.39 -17.77 -7.74
N ALA A 5 8.22 -16.49 -8.10
CA ALA A 5 9.31 -15.62 -8.53
C ALA A 5 9.61 -14.57 -7.46
N GLY A 6 10.83 -14.06 -7.44
CA GLY A 6 11.27 -13.05 -6.48
C GLY A 6 12.48 -12.25 -6.95
N ALA A 7 12.97 -11.35 -6.10
CA ALA A 7 14.16 -10.56 -6.39
C ALA A 7 15.45 -11.41 -6.37
N SER A 8 15.56 -12.30 -5.39
CA SER A 8 16.71 -13.18 -5.12
C SER A 8 16.21 -14.56 -4.67
N PRO A 9 17.04 -15.62 -4.71
CA PRO A 9 16.61 -16.98 -4.38
C PRO A 9 16.59 -17.20 -2.86
N ILE A 10 15.82 -16.37 -2.16
CA ILE A 10 15.72 -16.36 -0.70
C ILE A 10 14.25 -16.69 -0.35
N PRO A 11 13.98 -17.83 0.29
CA PRO A 11 12.61 -18.18 0.71
C PRO A 11 12.13 -17.25 1.84
N PHE A 12 10.82 -17.13 1.99
CA PHE A 12 10.22 -16.32 3.07
C PHE A 12 10.51 -16.91 4.45
N ALA A 13 10.29 -18.21 4.63
CA ALA A 13 10.65 -18.96 5.83
C ALA A 13 11.37 -20.27 5.49
N ASP A 14 11.98 -20.88 6.51
CA ASP A 14 12.61 -22.19 6.37
C ASP A 14 11.57 -23.24 5.93
N GLY A 15 11.87 -23.94 4.84
CA GLY A 15 10.99 -24.95 4.24
C GLY A 15 10.02 -24.41 3.18
N ASP A 16 9.95 -23.09 2.97
CA ASP A 16 9.17 -22.52 1.87
C ASP A 16 9.85 -22.74 0.50
N PRO A 17 9.08 -22.69 -0.60
CA PRO A 17 9.65 -22.73 -1.94
C PRO A 17 10.67 -21.60 -2.16
N VAL A 18 11.86 -21.95 -2.65
CA VAL A 18 12.86 -20.97 -3.07
C VAL A 18 12.36 -20.24 -4.32
N PRO A 19 12.24 -18.91 -4.30
CA PRO A 19 11.77 -18.17 -5.46
C PRO A 19 12.78 -18.17 -6.58
N GLN A 20 12.29 -18.28 -7.82
CA GLN A 20 13.09 -18.07 -9.01
C GLN A 20 13.40 -16.57 -9.15
N PRO A 21 14.68 -16.14 -9.15
CA PRO A 21 15.03 -14.75 -9.37
C PRO A 21 14.56 -14.31 -10.76
N LEU A 22 13.86 -13.18 -10.84
CA LEU A 22 13.48 -12.62 -12.14
C LEU A 22 14.73 -12.15 -12.90
N ASP A 23 14.83 -12.53 -14.17
CA ASP A 23 15.75 -11.93 -15.11
C ASP A 23 15.14 -10.64 -15.72
N GLU A 24 15.91 -9.94 -16.54
CA GLU A 24 15.47 -8.68 -17.14
C GLU A 24 14.25 -8.85 -18.07
N ILE A 25 14.18 -9.97 -18.79
CA ILE A 25 13.01 -10.33 -19.62
C ILE A 25 11.78 -10.54 -18.74
N GLY A 26 11.93 -11.25 -17.62
CA GLY A 26 10.90 -11.47 -16.63
C GLY A 26 10.39 -10.18 -16.01
N ILE A 27 11.29 -9.24 -15.71
CA ILE A 27 10.95 -7.89 -15.21
C ILE A 27 10.19 -7.07 -16.26
N GLN A 28 10.64 -7.08 -17.52
CA GLN A 28 9.93 -6.38 -18.60
C GLN A 28 8.53 -6.95 -18.80
N ARG A 29 8.40 -8.28 -18.83
CA ARG A 29 7.10 -8.96 -18.92
C ARG A 29 6.20 -8.64 -17.74
N LEU A 30 6.73 -8.63 -16.52
CA LEU A 30 5.99 -8.24 -15.31
C LEU A 30 5.45 -6.82 -15.44
N THR A 31 6.29 -5.88 -15.88
CA THR A 31 5.91 -4.47 -16.08
C THR A 31 4.78 -4.34 -17.11
N SER A 32 4.86 -5.05 -18.24
CA SER A 32 3.78 -5.11 -19.23
C SER A 32 2.49 -5.74 -18.69
N ASN A 33 2.60 -6.76 -17.82
CA ASN A 33 1.45 -7.39 -17.20
C ASN A 33 0.71 -6.43 -16.25
N PHE A 34 1.43 -5.61 -15.47
CA PHE A 34 0.81 -4.58 -14.64
C PHE A 34 0.05 -3.55 -15.48
N ALA A 35 0.65 -3.05 -16.57
CA ALA A 35 -0.02 -2.12 -17.47
C ALA A 35 -1.28 -2.74 -18.09
N THR A 36 -1.19 -3.98 -18.55
CA THR A 36 -2.33 -4.70 -19.14
C THR A 36 -3.45 -4.91 -18.10
N ALA A 37 -3.10 -5.25 -16.85
CA ALA A 37 -4.07 -5.38 -15.77
C ALA A 37 -4.76 -4.05 -15.45
N ALA A 38 -4.02 -2.94 -15.42
CA ALA A 38 -4.60 -1.62 -15.21
C ALA A 38 -5.52 -1.18 -16.35
N SER A 39 -5.16 -1.43 -17.61
CA SER A 39 -6.05 -1.16 -18.76
C SER A 39 -7.38 -1.91 -18.61
N ARG A 40 -7.35 -3.18 -18.20
CA ARG A 40 -8.57 -3.97 -17.94
C ARG A 40 -9.39 -3.39 -16.78
N ALA A 41 -8.74 -2.92 -15.72
CA ALA A 41 -9.45 -2.29 -14.60
C ALA A 41 -10.13 -0.98 -15.03
N VAL A 42 -9.46 -0.16 -15.84
CA VAL A 42 -10.04 1.05 -16.41
C VAL A 42 -11.25 0.73 -17.28
N GLU A 43 -11.13 -0.26 -18.18
CA GLU A 43 -12.23 -0.73 -19.04
C GLU A 43 -13.41 -1.27 -18.23
N ALA A 44 -13.14 -1.98 -17.13
CA ALA A 44 -14.15 -2.49 -16.22
C ALA A 44 -14.85 -1.40 -15.37
N GLY A 45 -14.41 -0.14 -15.46
CA GLY A 45 -15.05 1.00 -14.80
C GLY A 45 -14.54 1.29 -13.39
N PHE A 46 -13.42 0.70 -12.96
CA PHE A 46 -12.75 1.12 -11.72
C PHE A 46 -12.40 2.61 -11.79
N ARG A 47 -12.41 3.27 -10.61
CA ARG A 47 -12.17 4.71 -10.48
C ARG A 47 -10.91 5.08 -9.71
N VAL A 48 -10.22 4.08 -9.17
CA VAL A 48 -8.95 4.21 -8.46
C VAL A 48 -8.13 2.97 -8.78
N ILE A 49 -6.84 3.14 -9.01
CA ILE A 49 -5.88 2.04 -9.13
C ILE A 49 -4.91 2.14 -7.96
N GLU A 50 -4.69 1.05 -7.23
CA GLU A 50 -3.67 0.96 -6.19
C GLU A 50 -2.62 -0.08 -6.58
N LEU A 51 -1.36 0.36 -6.70
CA LEU A 51 -0.23 -0.52 -6.90
C LEU A 51 0.24 -1.08 -5.56
N HIS A 52 0.30 -2.40 -5.43
CA HIS A 52 0.75 -3.05 -4.21
C HIS A 52 2.28 -3.23 -4.20
N ALA A 53 2.97 -2.41 -3.40
CA ALA A 53 4.42 -2.48 -3.15
C ALA A 53 4.75 -2.64 -1.65
N ALA A 54 4.01 -3.52 -0.96
CA ALA A 54 4.08 -3.71 0.48
C ALA A 54 4.01 -5.20 0.85
N HIS A 55 4.04 -5.49 2.15
CA HIS A 55 3.70 -6.80 2.75
C HIS A 55 4.53 -8.00 2.28
N GLY A 56 5.73 -7.76 1.74
CA GLY A 56 6.62 -8.83 1.32
C GLY A 56 6.27 -9.47 -0.02
N TYR A 57 5.30 -8.90 -0.74
CA TYR A 57 5.05 -9.27 -2.13
C TYR A 57 6.13 -8.70 -3.06
N LEU A 58 6.07 -9.10 -4.33
CA LEU A 58 7.14 -8.94 -5.31
C LEU A 58 7.79 -7.55 -5.32
N LEU A 59 7.04 -6.47 -5.42
CA LEU A 59 7.64 -5.13 -5.44
C LEU A 59 8.30 -4.77 -4.10
N HIS A 60 7.71 -5.15 -2.96
CA HIS A 60 8.34 -4.96 -1.66
C HIS A 60 9.62 -5.79 -1.51
N GLN A 61 9.66 -6.98 -2.10
CA GLN A 61 10.87 -7.80 -2.12
C GLN A 61 12.02 -7.11 -2.83
N PHE A 62 11.75 -6.39 -3.93
CA PHE A 62 12.78 -5.59 -4.61
C PHE A 62 13.19 -4.37 -3.78
N LEU A 63 12.24 -3.76 -3.06
CA LEU A 63 12.53 -2.61 -2.20
C LEU A 63 13.44 -2.97 -1.04
N SER A 64 13.24 -4.07 -0.33
CA SER A 64 14.03 -4.34 0.88
C SER A 64 15.35 -5.07 0.61
N PRO A 65 16.47 -4.65 1.24
CA PRO A 65 17.74 -5.38 1.15
C PRO A 65 17.71 -6.75 1.86
N LEU A 66 16.70 -7.04 2.70
CA LEU A 66 16.60 -8.35 3.35
C LEU A 66 16.26 -9.47 2.35
N SER A 67 15.50 -9.13 1.30
CA SER A 67 15.06 -10.06 0.25
C SER A 67 15.71 -9.83 -1.11
N ASN A 68 16.29 -8.64 -1.34
CA ASN A 68 16.96 -8.30 -2.58
C ASN A 68 18.47 -8.22 -2.40
N GLN A 69 19.14 -9.32 -2.71
CA GLN A 69 20.59 -9.46 -2.75
C GLN A 69 21.14 -9.44 -4.19
N ARG A 70 20.41 -8.83 -5.12
CA ARG A 70 20.86 -8.72 -6.51
C ARG A 70 22.06 -7.78 -6.62
N THR A 71 22.93 -8.08 -7.57
CA THR A 71 24.12 -7.29 -7.90
C THR A 71 23.99 -6.54 -9.22
N ASP A 72 22.83 -6.63 -9.88
CA ASP A 72 22.53 -5.94 -11.13
C ASP A 72 21.85 -4.57 -10.89
N ARG A 73 21.33 -3.95 -11.95
CA ARG A 73 20.68 -2.63 -11.88
C ARG A 73 19.38 -2.60 -11.05
N TYR A 74 18.94 -3.73 -10.50
CA TYR A 74 17.75 -3.86 -9.68
C TYR A 74 18.05 -4.19 -8.21
N GLY A 75 19.32 -4.24 -7.78
CA GLY A 75 19.68 -4.44 -6.36
C GLY A 75 20.88 -3.63 -5.87
N GLY A 76 21.21 -3.82 -4.60
CA GLY A 76 22.25 -3.07 -3.90
C GLY A 76 21.76 -1.69 -3.43
N THR A 77 22.07 -0.64 -4.20
CA THR A 77 21.74 0.74 -3.82
C THR A 77 20.24 0.96 -3.70
N LEU A 78 19.84 1.98 -2.92
CA LEU A 78 18.42 2.36 -2.79
C LEU A 78 17.79 2.68 -4.15
N GLU A 79 18.50 3.41 -5.01
CA GLU A 79 18.03 3.73 -6.37
C GLU A 79 17.71 2.47 -7.17
N ASN A 80 18.62 1.48 -7.16
CA ASN A 80 18.42 0.23 -7.89
C ASN A 80 17.26 -0.60 -7.32
N ARG A 81 17.13 -0.66 -5.99
CA ARG A 81 16.03 -1.38 -5.33
C ARG A 81 14.66 -0.75 -5.63
N MET A 82 14.58 0.57 -5.74
CA MET A 82 13.34 1.28 -6.11
C MET A 82 13.00 1.15 -7.60
N ARG A 83 13.98 0.85 -8.46
CA ARG A 83 13.86 0.91 -9.92
C ARG A 83 12.65 0.16 -10.47
N LEU A 84 12.42 -1.07 -10.03
CA LEU A 84 11.29 -1.88 -10.51
C LEU A 84 9.94 -1.20 -10.19
N THR A 85 9.77 -0.73 -8.96
CA THR A 85 8.54 -0.04 -8.54
C THR A 85 8.31 1.22 -9.39
N LEU A 86 9.37 2.00 -9.66
CA LEU A 86 9.28 3.20 -10.51
C LEU A 86 8.96 2.86 -11.99
N GLU A 87 9.56 1.80 -12.53
CA GLU A 87 9.28 1.30 -13.89
C GLU A 87 7.82 0.85 -14.03
N VAL A 88 7.30 0.10 -13.04
CA VAL A 88 5.90 -0.34 -12.99
C VAL A 88 4.94 0.85 -12.86
N THR A 89 5.21 1.80 -11.96
CA THR A 89 4.40 3.02 -11.82
C THR A 89 4.35 3.82 -13.11
N THR A 90 5.49 3.97 -13.79
CA THR A 90 5.56 4.64 -15.09
C THR A 90 4.70 3.93 -16.14
N ALA A 91 4.74 2.60 -16.17
CA ALA A 91 3.93 1.81 -17.10
C ALA A 91 2.42 1.93 -16.82
N LEU A 92 2.02 1.91 -15.54
CA LEU A 92 0.64 2.16 -15.11
C LEU A 92 0.17 3.55 -15.54
N ARG A 93 0.97 4.58 -15.29
CA ARG A 93 0.58 5.97 -15.56
C ARG A 93 0.29 6.23 -17.04
N ARG A 94 0.94 5.48 -17.96
CA ARG A 94 0.71 5.56 -19.42
C ARG A 94 -0.66 5.03 -19.87
N VAL A 95 -1.30 4.18 -19.08
CA VAL A 95 -2.55 3.51 -19.46
C VAL A 95 -3.74 3.88 -18.57
N VAL A 96 -3.48 4.42 -17.38
CA VAL A 96 -4.52 4.94 -16.49
C VAL A 96 -4.87 6.38 -16.92
N PRO A 97 -6.16 6.78 -17.00
CA PRO A 97 -6.55 8.16 -17.31
C PRO A 97 -5.98 9.16 -16.30
N GLU A 98 -5.48 10.31 -16.75
CA GLU A 98 -4.77 11.30 -15.91
C GLU A 98 -5.56 11.72 -14.65
N GLN A 99 -6.86 11.90 -14.79
CA GLN A 99 -7.78 12.27 -13.70
C GLN A 99 -8.11 11.15 -12.71
N MET A 100 -7.74 9.90 -13.03
CA MET A 100 -7.98 8.74 -12.17
C MET A 100 -6.85 8.61 -11.15
N PRO A 101 -7.16 8.60 -9.84
CA PRO A 101 -6.15 8.46 -8.80
C PRO A 101 -5.34 7.18 -8.93
N LEU A 102 -4.01 7.33 -8.89
CA LEU A 102 -3.05 6.25 -8.78
C LEU A 102 -2.44 6.26 -7.38
N LEU A 103 -2.73 5.22 -6.61
CA LEU A 103 -2.23 5.01 -5.27
C LEU A 103 -1.06 4.02 -5.32
N VAL A 104 -0.15 4.12 -4.36
CA VAL A 104 0.86 3.09 -4.10
C VAL A 104 0.80 2.69 -2.64
N ARG A 105 0.49 1.42 -2.39
CA ARG A 105 0.55 0.84 -1.05
C ARG A 105 1.96 0.40 -0.72
N VAL A 106 2.48 0.87 0.41
CA VAL A 106 3.86 0.60 0.87
C VAL A 106 3.89 0.06 2.29
N SER A 107 4.91 -0.74 2.59
CA SER A 107 5.31 -0.97 3.98
C SER A 107 6.29 0.15 4.36
N ALA A 108 5.96 0.95 5.37
CA ALA A 108 6.82 2.05 5.83
C ALA A 108 8.10 1.56 6.52
N THR A 109 8.11 0.32 6.99
CA THR A 109 9.28 -0.35 7.57
C THR A 109 9.06 -1.86 7.55
N ASP A 110 10.16 -2.62 7.51
CA ASP A 110 10.17 -4.07 7.73
C ASP A 110 10.10 -4.47 9.21
N TRP A 111 10.33 -3.53 10.14
CA TRP A 111 10.51 -3.79 11.57
C TRP A 111 11.74 -4.66 11.91
N VAL A 112 12.77 -4.63 11.07
CA VAL A 112 14.02 -5.38 11.24
C VAL A 112 15.21 -4.49 10.88
N ASP A 113 16.23 -4.50 11.73
CA ASP A 113 17.47 -3.76 11.50
C ASP A 113 18.14 -4.16 10.18
N GLY A 114 18.64 -3.16 9.46
CA GLY A 114 19.24 -3.35 8.14
C GLY A 114 18.23 -3.61 7.01
N GLY A 115 16.92 -3.58 7.29
CA GLY A 115 15.85 -3.71 6.31
C GLY A 115 15.38 -2.40 5.69
N TRP A 116 14.17 -2.44 5.12
CA TRP A 116 13.46 -1.25 4.65
C TRP A 116 12.97 -0.42 5.84
N ASP A 117 13.14 0.90 5.76
CA ASP A 117 12.80 1.85 6.81
C ASP A 117 12.02 3.06 6.29
N LEU A 118 11.62 3.93 7.22
CA LEU A 118 10.81 5.11 6.91
C LEU A 118 11.55 6.12 6.03
N ASP A 119 12.86 6.25 6.16
CA ASP A 119 13.64 7.21 5.38
C ASP A 119 13.72 6.77 3.92
N GLN A 120 13.95 5.48 3.68
CA GLN A 120 13.88 4.87 2.36
C GLN A 120 12.47 4.97 1.76
N CYS A 121 11.42 4.78 2.58
CA CYS A 121 10.03 4.97 2.16
C CYS A 121 9.73 6.41 1.73
N VAL A 122 10.31 7.40 2.41
CA VAL A 122 10.20 8.82 2.03
C VAL A 122 10.88 9.09 0.69
N GLU A 123 12.06 8.53 0.45
CA GLU A 123 12.74 8.67 -0.85
C GLU A 123 11.94 8.03 -1.99
N LEU A 124 11.35 6.86 -1.76
CA LEU A 124 10.45 6.23 -2.73
C LEU A 124 9.25 7.13 -3.02
N ALA A 125 8.59 7.67 -1.99
CA ALA A 125 7.46 8.57 -2.16
C ALA A 125 7.83 9.85 -2.95
N ARG A 126 9.02 10.43 -2.70
CA ARG A 126 9.55 11.56 -3.47
C ARG A 126 9.76 11.22 -4.94
N ALA A 127 10.28 10.03 -5.23
CA ALA A 127 10.50 9.56 -6.59
C ALA A 127 9.20 9.20 -7.33
N LEU A 128 8.18 8.71 -6.62
CA LEU A 128 6.87 8.35 -7.17
C LEU A 128 5.99 9.56 -7.49
N ARG A 129 6.06 10.62 -6.68
CA ARG A 129 5.27 11.85 -6.86
C ARG A 129 5.35 12.44 -8.29
N PRO A 130 6.54 12.70 -8.88
CA PRO A 130 6.63 13.24 -10.24
C PRO A 130 6.19 12.23 -11.33
N LEU A 131 6.00 10.95 -11.00
CA LEU A 131 5.43 9.94 -11.89
C LEU A 131 3.89 9.92 -11.87
N GLY A 132 3.26 10.85 -11.15
CA GLY A 132 1.80 10.98 -11.10
C GLY A 132 1.12 10.02 -10.12
N VAL A 133 1.81 9.65 -9.04
CA VAL A 133 1.17 9.00 -7.88
C VAL A 133 0.50 10.06 -7.02
N ASP A 134 -0.77 9.84 -6.69
CA ASP A 134 -1.62 10.81 -6.00
C ASP A 134 -1.59 10.66 -4.48
N LEU A 135 -1.42 9.43 -3.99
CA LEU A 135 -1.46 9.10 -2.57
C LEU A 135 -0.66 7.82 -2.25
N MET A 136 0.04 7.85 -1.11
CA MET A 136 0.69 6.67 -0.52
C MET A 136 -0.25 6.01 0.50
N ASP A 137 -0.64 4.74 0.31
CA ASP A 137 -1.32 3.94 1.34
C ASP A 137 -0.26 3.32 2.27
N VAL A 138 -0.22 3.75 3.53
CA VAL A 138 0.91 3.54 4.43
C VAL A 138 0.64 2.39 5.40
N SER A 139 1.18 1.22 5.07
CA SER A 139 1.18 0.00 5.89
C SER A 139 2.58 -0.27 6.47
N SER A 140 2.87 -1.51 6.91
CA SER A 140 4.20 -1.92 7.38
C SER A 140 4.36 -3.46 7.37
N GLY A 141 5.61 -3.92 7.48
CA GLY A 141 5.96 -5.32 7.70
C GLY A 141 5.62 -6.26 6.55
N GLY A 142 5.55 -7.55 6.89
CA GLY A 142 5.18 -8.66 6.00
C GLY A 142 6.32 -9.25 5.18
N LEU A 143 7.51 -8.65 5.20
CA LEU A 143 8.63 -9.15 4.40
C LEU A 143 9.28 -10.41 4.96
N VAL A 144 9.47 -10.48 6.26
CA VAL A 144 10.16 -11.57 6.94
C VAL A 144 9.35 -12.07 8.14
N PRO A 145 9.39 -13.37 8.46
CA PRO A 145 8.54 -13.96 9.50
C PRO A 145 8.99 -13.64 10.93
N TRP A 146 10.24 -13.19 11.13
CA TRP A 146 10.80 -12.91 12.46
C TRP A 146 10.69 -11.43 12.90
N ALA A 147 10.03 -10.59 12.11
CA ALA A 147 9.81 -9.19 12.43
C ALA A 147 9.01 -9.03 13.74
N LYS A 148 9.48 -8.16 14.65
CA LYS A 148 8.77 -7.86 15.91
C LYS A 148 7.92 -6.60 15.72
N ILE A 149 6.65 -6.80 15.39
CA ILE A 149 5.72 -5.70 15.10
C ILE A 149 5.02 -5.26 16.40
N PRO A 150 5.11 -3.98 16.80
CA PRO A 150 4.41 -3.44 17.97
C PRO A 150 2.93 -3.19 17.63
N ALA A 151 2.20 -4.27 17.31
CA ALA A 151 0.82 -4.17 16.86
C ALA A 151 -0.10 -3.64 17.97
N GLY A 152 -0.79 -2.54 17.69
CA GLY A 152 -1.76 -1.90 18.57
C GLY A 152 -2.63 -0.90 17.80
N PRO A 153 -3.64 -0.29 18.44
CA PRO A 153 -4.51 0.71 17.80
C PRO A 153 -3.70 1.81 17.11
N GLY A 154 -3.89 1.99 15.81
CA GLY A 154 -3.23 3.05 15.04
C GLY A 154 -1.70 2.93 14.93
N PHE A 155 -1.09 1.76 15.17
CA PHE A 155 0.38 1.65 15.26
C PHE A 155 1.15 2.09 14.00
N GLN A 156 0.50 2.14 12.83
CA GLN A 156 1.12 2.62 11.57
C GLN A 156 0.78 4.08 11.25
N VAL A 157 -0.20 4.67 11.95
CA VAL A 157 -0.62 6.07 11.75
C VAL A 157 0.56 7.04 11.82
N PRO A 158 1.56 6.89 12.73
CA PRO A 158 2.69 7.82 12.78
C PRO A 158 3.55 7.88 11.50
N PHE A 159 3.49 6.88 10.63
CA PHE A 159 4.26 6.88 9.37
C PHE A 159 3.65 7.81 8.30
N ALA A 160 2.32 7.91 8.24
CA ALA A 160 1.61 8.73 7.26
C ALA A 160 2.02 10.23 7.31
N PRO A 161 1.98 10.94 8.46
CA PRO A 161 2.34 12.36 8.49
C PRO A 161 3.82 12.59 8.19
N ALA A 162 4.70 11.64 8.55
CA ALA A 162 6.12 11.73 8.23
C ALA A 162 6.36 11.66 6.72
N ILE A 163 5.75 10.70 6.03
CA ILE A 163 5.82 10.59 4.56
C ILE A 163 5.18 11.82 3.91
N ARG A 164 3.99 12.22 4.35
CA ARG A 164 3.25 13.37 3.84
C ARG A 164 4.08 14.65 3.84
N SER A 165 4.65 15.00 5.01
CA SER A 165 5.43 16.22 5.19
C SER A 165 6.78 16.18 4.48
N ARG A 166 7.48 15.04 4.50
CA ARG A 166 8.84 14.95 3.93
C ARG A 166 8.83 14.75 2.42
N ALA A 167 7.82 14.09 1.85
CA ALA A 167 7.71 13.83 0.41
C ALA A 167 6.68 14.71 -0.31
N GLN A 168 5.90 15.52 0.41
CA GLN A 168 4.91 16.45 -0.14
C GLN A 168 3.87 15.74 -1.03
N ILE A 169 3.41 14.57 -0.59
CA ILE A 169 2.41 13.72 -1.24
C ILE A 169 1.31 13.36 -0.25
N ARG A 170 0.07 13.15 -0.72
CA ARG A 170 -1.01 12.72 0.16
C ARG A 170 -0.75 11.33 0.72
N THR A 171 -1.32 11.04 1.87
CA THR A 171 -1.16 9.75 2.54
C THR A 171 -2.49 9.22 3.05
N GLY A 172 -2.64 7.90 3.02
CA GLY A 172 -3.71 7.20 3.72
C GLY A 172 -3.13 6.41 4.89
N ALA A 173 -3.85 6.39 6.00
CA ALA A 173 -3.48 5.62 7.17
C ALA A 173 -4.32 4.34 7.29
N VAL A 174 -3.67 3.25 7.69
CA VAL A 174 -4.30 1.96 8.00
C VAL A 174 -3.65 1.39 9.26
N GLY A 175 -4.28 0.41 9.90
CA GLY A 175 -3.67 -0.36 10.99
C GLY A 175 -4.42 -0.21 12.31
N ILE A 176 -5.30 -1.18 12.56
CA ILE A 176 -6.11 -1.27 13.79
C ILE A 176 -6.82 0.07 14.08
N ILE A 177 -7.55 0.55 13.07
CA ILE A 177 -8.47 1.67 13.20
C ILE A 177 -9.87 1.05 13.23
N THR A 178 -10.58 1.21 14.34
CA THR A 178 -11.88 0.56 14.58
C THR A 178 -12.96 1.54 15.03
N GLU A 179 -12.59 2.64 15.68
CA GLU A 179 -13.56 3.58 16.24
C GLU A 179 -13.78 4.80 15.33
N PRO A 180 -15.04 5.26 15.13
CA PRO A 180 -15.34 6.46 14.34
C PRO A 180 -14.55 7.69 14.78
N HIS A 181 -14.43 7.92 16.10
CA HIS A 181 -13.66 9.04 16.65
C HIS A 181 -12.16 8.93 16.36
N GLN A 182 -11.60 7.71 16.34
CA GLN A 182 -10.20 7.48 15.99
C GLN A 182 -9.96 7.83 14.51
N ALA A 183 -10.80 7.32 13.61
CA ALA A 183 -10.72 7.62 12.17
C ALA A 183 -10.87 9.13 11.89
N ASN A 184 -11.88 9.76 12.50
CA ASN A 184 -12.10 11.19 12.38
C ASN A 184 -10.91 12.00 12.91
N GLY A 185 -10.35 11.62 14.06
CA GLY A 185 -9.17 12.27 14.64
C GLY A 185 -7.96 12.25 13.70
N ILE A 186 -7.70 11.12 13.05
CA ILE A 186 -6.58 10.97 12.09
C ILE A 186 -6.70 11.96 10.92
N VAL A 187 -7.89 12.11 10.36
CA VAL A 187 -8.12 13.03 9.22
C VAL A 187 -8.12 14.48 9.68
N THR A 188 -8.88 14.80 10.73
CA THR A 188 -9.04 16.18 11.21
C THR A 188 -7.77 16.77 11.83
N SER A 189 -6.88 15.94 12.35
CA SER A 189 -5.55 16.39 12.81
C SER A 189 -4.55 16.57 11.67
N GLY A 190 -4.90 16.20 10.44
CA GLY A 190 -3.99 16.19 9.28
C GLY A 190 -2.94 15.08 9.32
N ALA A 191 -3.13 14.03 10.13
CA ALA A 191 -2.18 12.91 10.19
C ALA A 191 -2.21 12.08 8.90
N ALA A 192 -3.37 11.97 8.25
CA ALA A 192 -3.52 11.41 6.92
C ALA A 192 -4.68 12.10 6.17
N ASP A 193 -4.67 12.02 4.85
CA ASP A 193 -5.73 12.54 3.98
C ASP A 193 -6.88 11.53 3.80
N LEU A 194 -6.61 10.23 4.06
CA LEU A 194 -7.60 9.14 4.04
C LEU A 194 -7.35 8.15 5.20
N VAL A 195 -8.41 7.44 5.59
CA VAL A 195 -8.35 6.29 6.51
C VAL A 195 -8.86 5.04 5.79
N PHE A 196 -8.04 3.99 5.76
CA PHE A 196 -8.43 2.68 5.24
C PHE A 196 -8.86 1.76 6.39
N LEU A 197 -9.99 1.08 6.19
CA LEU A 197 -10.56 0.13 7.14
C LEU A 197 -10.58 -1.27 6.52
N GLY A 198 -10.08 -2.26 7.27
CA GLY A 198 -10.04 -3.65 6.84
C GLY A 198 -10.96 -4.53 7.68
N ARG A 199 -10.39 -5.15 8.73
CA ARG A 199 -11.09 -6.12 9.59
C ARG A 199 -12.42 -5.62 10.17
N GLU A 200 -12.53 -4.33 10.46
CA GLU A 200 -13.77 -3.79 11.03
C GLU A 200 -14.93 -3.82 10.03
N MET A 201 -14.67 -3.53 8.75
CA MET A 201 -15.66 -3.64 7.67
C MET A 201 -16.12 -5.09 7.42
N LEU A 202 -15.30 -6.10 7.78
CA LEU A 202 -15.69 -7.51 7.69
C LEU A 202 -16.69 -7.91 8.79
N ARG A 203 -16.57 -7.30 9.97
CA ARG A 203 -17.45 -7.57 11.12
C ARG A 203 -18.71 -6.71 11.08
N GLU A 204 -18.56 -5.46 10.63
CA GLU A 204 -19.59 -4.44 10.59
C GLU A 204 -19.59 -3.77 9.20
N PRO A 205 -20.33 -4.31 8.22
CA PRO A 205 -20.34 -3.77 6.85
C PRO A 205 -21.00 -2.38 6.76
N TYR A 206 -21.78 -1.96 7.76
CA TYR A 206 -22.39 -0.62 7.83
C TYR A 206 -21.59 0.35 8.69
N TRP A 207 -20.34 0.03 9.00
CA TRP A 207 -19.49 0.84 9.88
C TRP A 207 -19.45 2.31 9.45
N ALA A 208 -19.26 2.59 8.15
CA ALA A 208 -19.18 3.96 7.64
C ALA A 208 -20.47 4.77 7.89
N ILE A 209 -21.64 4.15 7.71
CA ILE A 209 -22.94 4.79 7.95
C ILE A 209 -23.15 4.99 9.47
N LYS A 210 -22.80 3.99 10.30
CA LYS A 210 -22.86 4.12 11.76
C LYS A 210 -21.87 5.16 12.32
N ALA A 211 -20.74 5.34 11.64
CA ALA A 211 -19.76 6.35 12.00
C ALA A 211 -20.33 7.77 11.85
N GLU A 212 -21.13 8.06 10.81
CA GLU A 212 -21.84 9.33 10.66
C GLU A 212 -22.67 9.63 11.92
N GLN A 213 -23.47 8.66 12.37
CA GLN A 213 -24.30 8.81 13.58
C GLN A 213 -23.47 9.06 14.83
N THR A 214 -22.39 8.30 15.01
CA THR A 214 -21.50 8.41 16.17
C THR A 214 -20.82 9.79 16.22
N LEU A 215 -20.52 10.35 15.06
CA LEU A 215 -19.92 11.67 14.90
C LEU A 215 -20.95 12.81 14.90
N GLY A 216 -22.23 12.51 15.14
CA GLY A 216 -23.30 13.51 15.23
C GLY A 216 -23.85 14.00 13.89
N HIS A 217 -23.55 13.31 12.79
CA HIS A 217 -24.12 13.57 11.47
C HIS A 217 -25.36 12.70 11.22
N GLU A 218 -26.25 13.19 10.35
CA GLU A 218 -27.39 12.38 9.90
C GLU A 218 -26.92 11.33 8.88
N PRO A 219 -27.09 10.02 9.15
CA PRO A 219 -26.50 9.01 8.29
C PRO A 219 -27.25 8.81 6.97
N ASN A 220 -26.51 8.54 5.91
CA ASN A 220 -27.04 8.30 4.56
C ASN A 220 -27.42 6.84 4.35
N TRP A 221 -28.47 6.40 5.03
CA TRP A 221 -29.01 5.06 4.85
C TRP A 221 -29.66 4.85 3.48
N PRO A 222 -29.50 3.67 2.84
CA PRO A 222 -30.34 3.29 1.70
C PRO A 222 -31.82 3.41 2.03
N THR A 223 -32.62 3.91 1.08
CA THR A 223 -34.06 4.15 1.23
C THR A 223 -34.80 2.96 1.86
N GLN A 224 -34.43 1.74 1.45
CA GLN A 224 -35.01 0.47 1.87
C GLN A 224 -34.79 0.18 3.37
N TYR A 225 -33.74 0.73 3.99
CA TYR A 225 -33.44 0.54 5.40
C TYR A 225 -34.09 1.60 6.30
N GLY A 226 -34.67 2.64 5.71
CA GLY A 226 -35.23 3.78 6.44
C GLY A 226 -36.19 3.39 7.56
N TYR A 227 -37.02 2.36 7.38
CA TYR A 227 -37.98 1.92 8.40
C TYR A 227 -37.31 1.28 9.64
N ALA A 228 -36.10 0.74 9.50
CA ALA A 228 -35.37 0.05 10.57
C ALA A 228 -34.43 0.98 11.35
N VAL A 229 -33.98 2.07 10.73
CA VAL A 229 -32.90 2.93 11.24
C VAL A 229 -33.35 4.35 11.60
N ARG A 230 -34.47 4.82 11.04
CA ARG A 230 -35.05 6.11 11.46
C ARG A 230 -35.70 5.92 12.82
N ARG A 231 -35.23 6.69 13.82
CA ARG A 231 -35.91 6.78 15.12
C ARG A 231 -37.26 7.45 14.91
N ARG A 232 -38.31 6.86 15.47
CA ARG A 232 -39.63 7.50 15.60
C ARG A 232 -39.56 8.67 16.57
#